data_AF-A0A5C5Q8Z5-F1
#
_entry.id   AF-A0A5C5Q8Z5-F1
#
_cell.length_a   1.000
_cell.length_b   1.000
_cell.length_c   1.000
_cell.angle_alpha   90.00
_cell.angle_beta   90.00
_cell.angle_gamma   90.00
#
_symmetry.space_group_name_H-M   'P 1'
#
loop_
_entity.id
_entity.type
_entity.pdbx_description
1 polymer ?
#
loop_
_entity_poly.entity_id
_entity_poly.type
_entity_poly.pdbx_seq_one_letter_code
_entity_poly.pdbx_strand_id
1 'polypeptide(L)' 'MTLLYKDADFYSATELQGIVYIGASDGIYKIIVNNIKKLHIMAKEVSCIESKDGVMWALSSEKLLRFDGRCWEDFTYIDN' A
#
# COMPACT_ATOMS: atom_id res chain seq x y z
N MET A 1 6.94 20.72 24.50
CA MET A 1 7.45 20.32 23.17
C MET A 1 6.88 18.94 22.89
N THR A 2 5.71 18.88 22.25
CA THR A 2 5.04 17.62 21.92
C THR A 2 5.67 17.09 20.64
N LEU A 3 6.30 15.92 20.69
CA LEU A 3 6.76 15.23 19.49
C LEU A 3 5.52 14.92 18.64
N LEU A 4 5.39 15.56 17.48
CA LEU A 4 4.41 15.18 16.45
C LEU A 4 4.86 13.82 15.89
N TYR A 5 4.44 12.75 16.55
CA TYR A 5 4.57 11.40 16.02
C TYR A 5 3.59 11.31 14.84
N LYS A 6 4.07 11.49 13.61
CA LYS A 6 3.31 11.07 12.43
C LYS A 6 3.50 9.55 12.31
N ASP A 7 2.84 8.81 13.17
CA ASP A 7 2.51 7.43 12.83
C ASP A 7 1.53 7.47 11.65
N ALA A 8 1.75 6.61 10.67
CA ALA A 8 0.81 6.44 9.58
C ALA A 8 -0.46 5.77 10.13
N ASP A 9 -1.63 6.22 9.67
CA ASP A 9 -2.88 5.54 9.97
C ASP A 9 -3.02 4.36 9.02
N PHE A 10 -3.22 3.16 9.54
CA PHE A 10 -3.41 1.95 8.75
C PHE A 10 -4.91 1.75 8.46
N TYR A 11 -5.25 1.48 7.21
CA TYR A 11 -6.64 1.43 6.74
C TYR A 11 -7.10 0.03 6.37
N SER A 12 -6.25 -0.74 5.69
CA SER A 12 -6.59 -2.07 5.18
C SER A 12 -5.36 -2.95 5.13
N ALA A 13 -5.56 -4.27 5.15
CA ALA A 13 -4.49 -5.23 5.03
C ALA A 13 -4.91 -6.42 4.17
N THR A 14 -3.98 -6.98 3.41
CA THR A 14 -4.17 -8.20 2.63
C THR A 14 -2.89 -9.05 2.67
N GLU A 15 -2.98 -10.30 2.25
CA GLU A 15 -1.85 -11.23 2.19
C GLU A 15 -1.56 -11.63 0.74
N LEU A 16 -0.31 -11.53 0.31
CA LEU A 16 0.13 -12.05 -0.97
C LEU A 16 1.49 -12.77 -0.83
N GLN A 17 1.54 -14.04 -1.20
CA GLN A 17 2.76 -14.88 -1.20
C GLN A 17 3.48 -14.97 0.17
N GLY A 18 2.71 -15.08 1.24
CA GLY A 18 3.18 -15.12 2.63
C GLY A 18 3.57 -13.76 3.22
N ILE A 19 3.30 -12.65 2.51
CA ILE A 19 3.63 -11.29 2.95
C ILE A 19 2.33 -10.53 3.20
N VAL A 20 2.19 -9.94 4.38
CA VAL A 20 1.08 -9.03 4.68
C VAL A 20 1.43 -7.65 4.16
N TYR A 21 0.52 -7.07 3.37
CA TYR A 21 0.61 -5.70 2.90
C TYR A 21 -0.46 -4.86 3.57
N ILE A 22 -0.12 -3.61 3.91
CA ILE A 22 -1.01 -2.69 4.62
C ILE A 22 -1.10 -1.39 3.81
N GLY A 23 -2.32 -0.98 3.46
CA GLY A 23 -2.63 0.35 2.96
C GLY A 23 -2.72 1.35 4.11
N ALA A 24 -2.13 2.53 3.94
CA ALA A 24 -2.00 3.54 4.99
C ALA A 24 -2.16 4.98 4.44
N SER A 25 -2.29 5.94 5.34
CA SER A 25 -2.38 7.38 5.03
C SER A 25 -1.22 7.87 4.17
N ASP A 26 -0.03 7.31 4.35
CA ASP A 26 1.19 7.79 3.71
C ASP A 26 1.83 6.79 2.74
N GLY A 27 1.14 5.69 2.40
CA GLY A 27 1.59 4.73 1.39
C GLY A 27 1.22 3.28 1.69
N ILE A 28 2.09 2.35 1.30
CA ILE A 28 1.92 0.92 1.54
C ILE A 28 3.07 0.40 2.39
N TYR A 29 2.75 -0.41 3.38
CA TYR A 29 3.71 -1.15 4.19
C TYR A 29 3.63 -2.64 3.87
N LYS A 30 4.72 -3.35 4.19
CA LYS A 30 4.71 -4.82 4.26
C LYS A 30 5.21 -5.29 5.61
N ILE A 31 4.68 -6.40 6.07
CA ILE A 31 5.14 -7.10 7.27
C ILE A 31 5.88 -8.37 6.84
N ILE A 32 7.13 -8.48 7.28
CA ILE A 32 7.96 -9.67 7.11
C ILE A 32 8.56 -10.00 8.46
N VAL A 33 8.24 -11.18 9.02
CA VAL A 33 8.85 -11.71 10.26
C VAL A 33 8.94 -10.64 11.36
N ASN A 34 7.78 -10.19 11.83
CA ASN A 34 7.62 -9.15 12.87
C ASN A 34 8.26 -7.78 12.56
N ASN A 35 8.70 -7.53 11.33
CA ASN A 35 9.21 -6.23 10.90
C ASN A 35 8.25 -5.58 9.91
N ILE A 36 7.87 -4.34 10.20
CA ILE A 36 7.05 -3.49 9.34
C ILE A 36 7.99 -2.62 8.50
N LYS A 37 7.84 -2.64 7.17
CA LYS A 37 8.64 -1.83 6.25
C LYS A 37 7.76 -1.10 5.24
N LYS A 38 7.95 0.21 5.14
CA LYS A 38 7.30 1.02 4.09
C LYS A 38 7.87 0.67 2.72
N LEU A 39 7.01 0.49 1.72
CA LEU A 39 7.40 0.30 0.34
C LEU A 39 7.82 1.63 -0.28
N HIS A 40 8.83 1.59 -1.16
CA HIS A 40 9.26 2.75 -1.92
C HIS A 40 8.41 2.88 -3.19
N ILE A 41 7.16 3.32 -3.01
CA ILE A 41 6.21 3.57 -4.09
C ILE A 41 5.56 4.94 -3.88
N MET A 42 5.23 5.62 -4.97
CA MET A 42 4.59 6.93 -4.94
C MET A 42 3.08 6.77 -4.89
N ALA A 43 2.55 6.54 -3.68
CA ALA A 43 1.12 6.47 -3.38
C ALA A 43 0.85 7.13 -2.02
N LYS A 44 -0.29 7.80 -1.88
CA LYS A 44 -0.76 8.41 -0.64
C LYS A 44 -2.22 8.00 -0.41
N GLU A 45 -2.65 8.02 0.85
CA GLU A 45 -4.03 7.72 1.22
C GLU A 45 -4.50 6.39 0.59
N VAL A 46 -3.76 5.31 0.86
CA VAL A 46 -4.05 3.98 0.31
C VAL A 46 -5.17 3.35 1.13
N SER A 47 -6.40 3.76 0.80
CA SER A 47 -7.62 3.38 1.49
C SER A 47 -7.94 1.89 1.45
N CYS A 48 -7.60 1.20 0.36
CA CYS A 48 -7.94 -0.19 0.15
C CYS A 48 -6.80 -0.95 -0.50
N ILE A 49 -6.53 -2.17 -0.01
CA ILE A 49 -5.61 -3.12 -0.59
C ILE A 49 -6.23 -4.51 -0.58
N GLU A 50 -6.26 -5.15 -1.75
CA GLU A 50 -6.91 -6.45 -1.94
C GLU A 50 -6.06 -7.34 -2.81
N SER A 51 -6.05 -8.64 -2.52
CA SER A 51 -5.30 -9.62 -3.29
C SER A 51 -6.20 -10.78 -3.71
N LYS A 52 -6.02 -11.24 -4.94
CA LYS A 52 -6.73 -12.39 -5.50
C LYS A 52 -5.93 -13.00 -6.65
N ASP A 53 -5.88 -14.33 -6.69
CA ASP A 53 -5.27 -15.11 -7.77
C ASP A 53 -3.83 -14.65 -8.13
N GLY A 54 -3.04 -14.30 -7.10
CA GLY A 54 -1.64 -13.89 -7.26
C GLY A 54 -1.43 -12.43 -7.66
N VAL A 55 -2.50 -11.64 -7.80
CA VAL A 55 -2.44 -10.20 -8.09
C VAL A 55 -2.93 -9.42 -6.89
N MET A 56 -2.30 -8.29 -6.59
CA MET A 56 -2.75 -7.35 -5.57
C MET A 56 -3.04 -5.99 -6.19
N TRP A 57 -4.16 -5.40 -5.78
CA TRP A 57 -4.59 -4.07 -6.17
C TRP A 57 -4.57 -3.16 -4.95
N ALA A 58 -4.13 -1.93 -5.13
CA ALA A 58 -4.16 -0.90 -4.10
C ALA A 58 -4.81 0.37 -4.64
N LEU A 59 -5.83 0.86 -3.95
CA LEU A 59 -6.53 2.10 -4.28
C LEU A 59 -5.98 3.24 -3.43
N SER A 60 -5.35 4.21 -4.07
CA SER A 60 -4.82 5.43 -3.46
C SER A 60 -5.67 6.64 -3.88
N SER A 61 -5.44 7.81 -3.28
CA SER A 61 -6.20 9.03 -3.62
C SER A 61 -6.02 9.50 -5.08
N GLU A 62 -4.90 9.15 -5.71
CA GLU A 62 -4.52 9.66 -7.04
C GLU A 62 -4.34 8.55 -8.09
N LYS A 63 -4.19 7.30 -7.63
CA LYS A 63 -3.77 6.17 -8.46
C LYS A 63 -4.47 4.88 -8.07
N LEU A 64 -4.74 4.05 -9.06
CA LEU A 64 -4.93 2.61 -8.87
C LEU A 64 -3.58 1.93 -9.13
N LEU A 65 -3.10 1.12 -8.19
CA LEU A 65 -1.86 0.37 -8.35
C LEU A 65 -2.15 -1.13 -8.46
N ARG A 66 -1.37 -1.82 -9.29
CA ARG A 66 -1.38 -3.27 -9.43
C ARG A 66 0.00 -3.84 -9.15
N PHE A 67 0.05 -4.95 -8.43
CA PHE A 67 1.25 -5.73 -8.17
C PHE A 67 1.02 -7.17 -8.62
N ASP A 68 1.89 -7.67 -9.49
CA ASP A 68 1.81 -9.03 -10.04
C ASP A 68 2.62 -10.08 -9.25
N GLY A 69 3.09 -9.70 -8.06
CA GLY A 69 4.02 -10.50 -7.25
C GLY A 69 5.49 -10.17 -7.50
N ARG A 70 5.83 -9.39 -8.52
CA ARG A 70 7.21 -9.00 -8.88
C ARG A 70 7.35 -7.51 -9.11
N CYS A 71 6.45 -6.91 -9.87
CA CYS A 71 6.50 -5.55 -10.35
C CYS A 71 5.22 -4.79 -10.02
N TRP A 72 5.38 -3.50 -9.74
CA TRP A 72 4.28 -2.56 -9.57
C TRP A 72 4.00 -1.86 -10.90
N GLU A 73 2.72 -1.69 -11.21
CA GLU A 73 2.19 -0.90 -12.31
C GLU A 73 1.22 0.13 -11.71
N ASP A 74 1.32 1.40 -12.13
CA ASP A 74 0.44 2.46 -11.65
C ASP A 74 -0.43 3.04 -12.77
N PHE A 75 -1.72 3.14 -12.48
CA PHE A 75 -2.73 3.73 -13.32
C PHE A 75 -3.15 5.05 -12.69
N THR A 76 -2.75 6.15 -13.32
CA THR A 76 -3.16 7.50 -12.89
C THR A 76 -4.46 7.85 -13.62
N TYR A 77 -5.44 8.36 -12.87
CA TYR A 77 -6.60 8.98 -13.51
C TYR A 77 -6.13 10.26 -14.20
N ILE A 78 -6.17 10.29 -15.53
CA ILE A 78 -5.92 11.52 -16.27
C ILE A 78 -7.22 12.32 -16.20
N ASP A 79 -7.24 13.35 -15.35
CA ASP A 79 -8.21 14.44 -15.52
C ASP A 79 -7.95 15.06 -16.90
N ASN A 80 -8.92 14.95 -17.81
CA ASN A 80 -8.92 15.63 -19.11
C ASN A 80 -9.21 17.12 -18.93
#